data_AF-A0A832IXK7-F1
#
_entry.id   AF-A0A832IXK7-F1
#
_cell.length_a   1.000
_cell.length_b   1.000
_cell.length_c   1.000
_cell.angle_alpha   90.00
_cell.angle_beta   90.00
_cell.angle_gamma   90.00
#
_symmetry.space_group_name_H-M   'P 1'
#
loop_
_entity.id
_entity.type
_entity.pdbx_description
1 polymer ?
#
loop_
_entity_poly.entity_id
_entity_poly.type
_entity_poly.pdbx_seq_one_letter_code
_entity_poly.pdbx_strand_id
1 'polypeptide(L)'
;MLETGLGGKGKIDVQRFKGLGEMDAKDLKETTMDPASRKLIRVTVDETLPGETADLVERLMGKKPEMRFQYIQENAQFVEELDV
;
A
#
# COMPACT_ATOMS: atom_id res chain seq x y z
N MET A 1 -18.45 15.06 -4.08
CA MET A 1 -18.04 16.43 -4.48
C MET A 1 -17.40 16.47 -5.89
N LEU A 2 -17.74 15.57 -6.82
CA LEU A 2 -17.26 15.61 -8.21
C LEU A 2 -18.41 15.35 -9.23
N GLU A 3 -19.60 15.90 -9.00
CA GLU A 3 -20.71 15.82 -9.98
C GLU A 3 -20.85 17.07 -10.86
N THR A 4 -20.21 18.17 -10.48
CA THR A 4 -20.08 19.37 -11.32
C THR A 4 -18.61 19.52 -11.68
N GLY A 5 -18.27 19.20 -12.93
CA GLY A 5 -16.90 19.24 -13.44
C GLY A 5 -16.20 20.57 -13.17
N LEU A 6 -14.87 20.53 -13.07
CA LEU A 6 -14.04 21.74 -12.91
C LEU A 6 -14.29 22.67 -14.11
N GLY A 7 -15.14 23.67 -13.91
CA GLY A 7 -15.68 24.57 -14.93
C GLY A 7 -14.67 25.55 -15.53
N GLY A 8 -13.52 25.06 -16.01
CA GLY A 8 -12.50 25.84 -16.67
C GLY A 8 -12.09 25.22 -18.01
N LYS A 9 -12.09 26.01 -19.09
CA LYS A 9 -11.54 25.64 -20.41
C LYS A 9 -10.00 25.53 -20.42
N GLY A 10 -9.39 25.17 -19.30
CA GLY A 10 -7.94 24.98 -19.17
C GLY A 10 -7.60 23.51 -19.30
N LYS A 11 -6.48 23.18 -19.95
CA LYS A 11 -5.95 21.81 -19.90
C LYS A 11 -5.62 21.47 -18.46
N ILE A 12 -6.24 20.42 -17.94
CA ILE A 12 -5.90 19.84 -16.64
C ILE A 12 -4.69 18.93 -16.88
N ASP A 13 -3.57 19.25 -16.24
CA ASP A 13 -2.41 18.38 -16.21
C ASP A 13 -2.42 17.60 -14.90
N VAL A 14 -2.38 16.26 -14.99
CA VAL A 14 -2.44 15.37 -13.82
C VAL A 14 -1.16 14.58 -13.78
N GLN A 15 -0.37 14.79 -12.73
CA GLN A 15 0.86 14.04 -12.50
C GLN A 15 0.58 12.87 -11.54
N ARG A 16 0.98 11.66 -11.94
CA ARG A 16 0.92 10.45 -11.11
C ARG A 16 2.33 9.92 -10.88
N PHE A 17 2.77 9.93 -9.63
CA PHE A 17 4.02 9.30 -9.21
C PHE A 17 3.87 7.78 -9.20
N LYS A 18 4.78 7.05 -9.86
CA LYS A 18 4.84 5.58 -9.81
C LYS A 18 5.74 5.04 -8.70
N GLY A 19 6.54 5.92 -8.10
CA GLY A 19 7.37 5.60 -6.95
C GLY A 19 7.93 6.87 -6.32
N LEU A 20 8.51 6.72 -5.12
CA LEU A 20 9.05 7.86 -4.35
C LEU A 20 10.22 8.55 -5.06
N GLY A 21 10.97 7.84 -5.92
CA GLY A 21 12.09 8.42 -6.68
C GLY A 21 11.67 9.39 -7.79
N GLU A 22 10.39 9.47 -8.13
CA GLU A 22 9.85 10.44 -9.09
C GLU A 22 9.43 11.76 -8.41
N MET A 23 9.43 11.80 -7.08
CA MET A 23 9.11 12.98 -6.28
C MET A 23 10.36 13.78 -5.98
N ASP A 24 10.24 15.11 -6.01
CA ASP A 24 11.32 15.97 -5.54
C ASP A 24 11.39 16.01 -4.00
N ALA A 25 12.45 16.62 -3.47
CA ALA A 25 12.65 16.69 -2.02
C ALA A 25 11.57 17.52 -1.30
N LYS A 26 10.93 18.47 -1.98
CA LYS A 26 9.91 19.32 -1.39
C LYS A 26 8.60 18.55 -1.27
N ASP A 27 8.19 17.88 -2.33
CA ASP A 27 6.99 17.06 -2.38
C ASP A 27 7.05 15.92 -1.37
N LEU A 28 8.19 15.22 -1.27
CA LEU A 28 8.39 14.18 -0.25
C LEU A 28 8.22 14.73 1.16
N LYS A 29 8.81 15.90 1.44
CA LYS A 29 8.74 16.52 2.76
C LYS A 29 7.30 16.85 3.12
N GLU A 30 6.58 17.51 2.22
CA GLU A 30 5.22 17.99 2.45
C GLU A 30 4.19 16.86 2.53
N THR A 31 4.40 15.75 1.82
CA THR A 31 3.41 14.66 1.72
C THR A 31 3.66 13.51 2.71
N THR A 32 4.92 13.09 2.91
CA THR A 32 5.24 11.85 3.62
C THR A 32 6.08 12.04 4.88
N MET A 33 6.84 13.13 5.00
CA MET A 33 7.81 13.28 6.10
C MET A 33 7.37 14.23 7.21
N ASP A 34 6.66 15.31 6.88
CA ASP A 34 6.24 16.32 7.86
C ASP A 34 5.28 15.70 8.90
N PRO A 35 5.61 15.72 10.20
CA PRO A 35 4.75 15.21 11.26
C PRO A 35 3.33 15.79 11.28
N ALA A 36 3.13 17.00 10.76
CA ALA A 36 1.83 17.65 10.73
C ALA A 36 0.90 17.12 9.62
N SER A 37 1.44 16.63 8.49
CA SER A 37 0.68 16.19 7.33
C SER A 37 0.77 14.68 7.05
N ARG A 38 1.85 14.03 7.49
CA ARG A 38 2.13 12.62 7.19
C ARG A 38 1.10 11.69 7.81
N LYS A 39 0.84 10.58 7.11
CA LYS A 39 0.02 9.47 7.61
C LYS A 39 0.92 8.26 7.82
N LEU A 40 0.97 7.76 9.06
CA LEU A 40 1.75 6.58 9.43
C LEU A 40 0.83 5.49 9.95
N ILE A 41 1.16 4.24 9.62
CA ILE A 41 0.51 3.05 10.16
C ILE A 41 1.47 2.44 11.18
N ARG A 42 0.98 2.21 12.41
CA ARG A 42 1.75 1.48 13.43
C ARG A 42 1.46 -0.01 13.29
N VAL A 43 2.50 -0.79 13.00
CA VAL A 43 2.41 -2.25 12.95
C VAL A 43 2.48 -2.79 14.38
N THR A 44 1.57 -3.69 14.73
CA THR A 44 1.54 -4.41 16.01
C THR A 44 1.40 -5.90 15.75
N VAL A 45 2.02 -6.72 16.59
CA VAL A 45 1.84 -8.17 16.56
C VAL A 45 0.77 -8.51 17.59
N ASP A 46 -0.19 -9.34 17.20
CA ASP A 46 -1.20 -9.84 18.12
C ASP A 46 -0.59 -10.94 19.00
N GLU A 47 -0.55 -10.72 20.31
CA GLU A 47 -0.01 -11.67 21.29
C GLU A 47 -1.05 -12.72 21.72
N THR A 48 -2.33 -12.54 21.37
CA THR A 48 -3.42 -13.45 21.76
C THR A 48 -3.42 -14.75 20.94
N LEU A 49 -2.83 -14.73 19.75
CA LEU A 49 -2.66 -15.88 18.86
C LEU A 49 -1.16 -16.12 18.57
N PRO A 50 -0.40 -16.59 19.58
CA PRO A 50 1.04 -16.78 19.43
C PRO A 50 1.33 -17.84 18.37
N GLY A 51 2.21 -17.49 17.42
CA GLY A 51 2.66 -18.40 16.36
C GLY A 51 2.09 -18.10 14.98
N GLU A 52 0.89 -17.52 14.87
CA GLU A 52 0.26 -17.29 13.57
C GLU A 52 1.07 -16.35 12.66
N THR A 53 1.64 -15.29 13.24
CA THR A 53 2.51 -14.36 12.49
C THR A 53 3.77 -15.07 12.02
N ALA A 54 4.39 -15.92 12.86
CA ALA A 54 5.60 -16.65 12.49
C ALA A 54 5.32 -17.67 11.38
N ASP A 55 4.19 -18.38 11.47
CA ASP A 55 3.75 -19.35 10.47
C ASP A 55 3.41 -18.68 9.14
N LEU A 56 2.80 -17.50 9.17
CA LEU A 56 2.55 -16.71 7.96
C LEU A 56 3.86 -16.24 7.32
N VAL A 57 4.81 -15.76 8.11
CA VAL A 57 6.14 -15.35 7.63
C VAL A 57 6.86 -16.53 7.00
N GLU A 58 6.87 -17.72 7.61
CA GLU A 58 7.53 -18.89 7.02
C GLU A 58 6.83 -19.36 5.73
N ARG A 59 5.50 -19.35 5.68
CA ARG A 59 4.76 -19.70 4.44
C ARG A 59 5.06 -18.74 3.29
N LEU A 60 5.17 -17.44 3.57
CA LEU A 60 5.38 -16.42 2.55
C LEU A 60 6.86 -16.20 2.19
N MET A 61 7.77 -16.27 3.15
CA MET A 61 9.17 -15.87 3.02
C MET A 61 10.15 -17.03 3.21
N GLY A 62 9.66 -18.20 3.62
CA GLY A 62 10.46 -19.40 3.83
C GLY A 62 11.00 -20.01 2.54
N LYS A 63 11.73 -21.12 2.71
CA LYS A 63 12.49 -21.76 1.62
C LYS A 63 11.67 -22.64 0.69
N LYS A 64 10.43 -22.97 1.06
CA LYS A 64 9.56 -23.88 0.30
C LYS A 64 8.62 -23.09 -0.62
N PRO A 65 8.87 -23.04 -1.94
CA PRO A 65 8.06 -22.26 -2.87
C PRO A 65 6.62 -22.80 -3.00
N GLU A 66 6.39 -24.09 -2.74
CA GLU A 66 5.08 -24.74 -2.86
C GLU A 66 4.08 -24.16 -1.85
N MET A 67 4.53 -23.89 -0.62
CA MET A 67 3.70 -23.30 0.45
C MET A 67 3.22 -21.90 0.08
N ARG A 68 4.10 -21.11 -0.54
CA ARG A 68 3.78 -19.76 -1.02
C ARG A 68 2.80 -19.80 -2.18
N PHE A 69 3.02 -20.71 -3.12
CA PHE A 69 2.14 -20.87 -4.27
C PHE A 69 0.72 -21.24 -3.85
N GLN A 70 0.57 -22.21 -2.94
CA GLN A 70 -0.72 -22.59 -2.38
C GLN A 70 -1.41 -21.39 -1.71
N TYR A 71 -0.68 -20.66 -0.86
CA TYR A 71 -1.22 -19.48 -0.18
C TYR A 71 -1.74 -18.42 -1.16
N ILE A 72 -0.98 -18.11 -2.21
CA ILE A 72 -1.39 -17.13 -3.22
C ILE A 72 -2.66 -17.61 -3.94
N GLN A 73 -2.72 -18.87 -4.37
CA GLN A 73 -3.90 -19.40 -5.07
C GLN A 73 -5.18 -19.35 -4.22
N GLU A 74 -5.07 -19.68 -2.94
CA GLU A 74 -6.22 -19.69 -2.03
C GLU A 74 -6.72 -18.28 -1.74
N ASN A 75 -5.81 -17.29 -1.62
CA ASN A 75 -6.14 -15.96 -1.10
C ASN A 75 -6.27 -14.87 -2.17
N ALA A 76 -5.65 -15.00 -3.34
CA ALA A 76 -5.59 -13.94 -4.35
C ALA A 76 -6.97 -13.56 -4.92
N GLN A 77 -7.91 -14.50 -5.00
CA GLN A 77 -9.26 -14.25 -5.50
C GLN A 77 -10.13 -13.41 -4.55
N PHE A 78 -9.74 -13.30 -3.27
CA PHE A 78 -10.51 -12.60 -2.24
C PHE A 78 -10.02 -11.17 -2.00
N VAL A 79 -8.98 -10.73 -2.71
CA VAL A 79 -8.45 -9.39 -2.58
C VAL A 79 -9.14 -8.47 -3.59
N GLU A 80 -10.22 -7.83 -3.16
CA GLU A 80 -11.00 -6.90 -3.99
C GLU A 80 -10.37 -5.48 -4.06
N GLU A 81 -9.44 -5.14 -3.17
CA GLU A 81 -8.81 -3.81 -3.08
C GLU A 81 -7.27 -3.89 -3.23
N LEU A 82 -6.78 -4.39 -4.37
CA LEU A 82 -5.39 -4.15 -4.79
C LEU A 82 -5.36 -2.96 -5.75
N ASP A 83 -5.39 -1.75 -5.18
CA ASP A 83 -5.08 -0.45 -5.81
C ASP A 83 -5.92 -0.03 -7.05
N VAL A 84 -7.00 0.75 -6.83
CA VAL A 84 -7.48 1.76 -7.81
C VAL A 84 -6.92 3.12 -7.44
#